data_AF-A0A291RCT9-F1
#
_entry.id   AF-A0A291RCT9-F1
#
_cell.length_a   1.000
_cell.length_b   1.000
_cell.length_c   1.000
_cell.angle_alpha   90.00
_cell.angle_beta   90.00
_cell.angle_gamma   90.00
#
_symmetry.space_group_name_H-M   'P 1'
#
loop_
_entity.id
_entity.type
_entity.pdbx_description
1 polymer ?
#
loop_
_entity_poly.entity_id
_entity_poly.type
_entity_poly.pdbx_seq_one_letter_code
_entity_poly.pdbx_strand_id
1 'polypeptide(L)'
;MRVSDAVAGGDRREILLALRQTVAEAIDGNPHPRDLSALVRAQVNINRELAELEAANASKTGVAPSLRELQDRAKNRAKKKGPRVLVL
;
A
#
# COMPACT_ATOMS: atom_id res chain seq x y z
N MET A 1 2.90 16.99 7.47
CA MET A 1 1.44 17.17 7.62
C MET A 1 1.14 17.17 9.11
N ARG A 2 0.46 18.18 9.67
CA ARG A 2 0.17 18.17 11.11
C ARG A 2 -1.06 17.30 11.38
N VAL A 3 -1.06 16.55 12.48
CA VAL A 3 -2.17 15.66 12.86
C VAL A 3 -3.49 16.43 12.95
N SER A 4 -3.46 17.65 13.49
CA SER A 4 -4.62 18.53 13.61
C SER A 4 -5.31 18.80 12.27
N ASP A 5 -4.52 18.99 11.20
CA ASP A 5 -5.03 19.27 9.85
C ASP A 5 -5.69 18.02 9.26
N ALA A 6 -5.10 16.85 9.49
CA ALA A 6 -5.65 15.57 9.04
C ALA A 6 -6.96 15.21 9.77
N VAL A 7 -7.06 15.51 11.07
CA VAL A 7 -8.29 15.30 11.85
C VAL A 7 -9.42 16.18 11.34
N ALA A 8 -9.13 17.42 10.97
CA ALA A 8 -10.13 18.33 10.40
C ALA A 8 -10.65 17.86 9.02
N GLY A 9 -9.80 17.19 8.23
CA GLY A 9 -10.20 16.58 6.96
C GLY A 9 -11.07 15.32 7.10
N GLY A 10 -11.04 14.66 8.26
CA GLY A 10 -11.88 13.50 8.57
C GLY A 10 -11.51 12.21 7.83
N ASP A 11 -10.49 12.20 6.96
CA ASP A 11 -10.00 10.99 6.32
C ASP A 11 -9.13 10.19 7.28
N ARG A 12 -9.63 9.03 7.69
CA ARG A 12 -8.92 8.07 8.54
C ARG A 12 -7.53 7.74 8.02
N ARG A 13 -7.36 7.63 6.69
CA ARG A 13 -6.05 7.32 6.09
C ARG A 13 -5.06 8.47 6.31
N GLU A 14 -5.48 9.70 6.09
CA GLU A 14 -4.64 10.87 6.30
C GLU A 14 -4.28 11.04 7.78
N ILE A 15 -5.24 10.80 8.68
CA ILE A 15 -4.99 10.82 10.14
C ILE A 15 -3.90 9.81 10.52
N LEU A 16 -4.00 8.58 10.03
CA LEU A 16 -3.00 7.53 10.30
C LEU A 16 -1.63 7.86 9.70
N LEU A 17 -1.57 8.48 8.51
CA LEU A 17 -0.31 8.93 7.91
C LEU A 17 0.34 10.06 8.72
N ALA A 18 -0.45 11.03 9.21
CA ALA A 18 0.05 12.09 10.06
C ALA A 18 0.58 11.54 11.40
N LEU A 19 -0.16 10.62 12.03
CA LEU A 19 0.27 9.96 13.27
C LEU A 19 1.55 9.16 13.09
N ARG A 20 1.68 8.42 11.98
CA ARG A 20 2.90 7.67 11.64
C ARG A 20 4.12 8.59 11.55
N GLN A 21 3.95 9.77 10.95
CA GLN A 21 5.01 10.77 10.84
C GLN A 21 5.39 11.32 12.22
N THR A 22 4.42 11.71 13.04
CA THR A 22 4.68 12.23 14.39
C THR A 22 5.36 11.20 15.29
N VAL A 23 4.97 9.94 15.23
CA VAL A 23 5.61 8.86 15.99
C VAL A 23 7.03 8.60 15.50
N ALA A 24 7.27 8.64 14.20
CA ALA A 24 8.63 8.51 13.65
C ALA A 24 9.54 9.65 14.13
N GLU A 25 9.06 10.90 14.07
CA GLU A 25 9.80 12.06 14.58
C GLU A 25 10.09 11.94 16.09
N ALA A 26 9.16 11.40 16.87
CA ALA A 26 9.35 11.15 18.30
C ALA A 26 10.39 10.04 18.59
N ILE A 27 10.51 9.04 17.71
CA ILE A 27 11.53 7.98 17.81
C ILE A 27 12.91 8.52 17.40
N ASP A 28 12.97 9.31 16.33
CA ASP A 28 14.22 9.91 15.85
C ASP A 28 14.74 10.98 16.81
N GLY A 29 13.86 11.61 17.58
CA GLY A 29 14.17 12.59 18.63
C GLY A 29 14.86 12.03 19.88
N ASN A 30 15.36 10.79 19.85
CA ASN A 30 16.01 10.10 20.96
C ASN A 30 15.16 10.08 22.25
N PRO A 31 13.98 9.43 22.22
CA PRO A 31 13.06 9.40 23.34
C PRO A 31 13.65 8.64 24.52
N HIS A 32 13.10 8.88 25.72
CA HIS A 32 13.49 8.11 26.88
C HIS A 32 13.24 6.60 26.65
N PRO A 33 14.15 5.68 27.05
CA PRO A 33 14.05 4.25 26.72
C PRO A 33 12.73 3.59 27.16
N ARG A 34 12.09 4.09 28.22
CA ARG A 34 10.77 3.63 28.67
C ARG A 34 9.69 3.90 27.61
N ASP A 35 9.75 5.04 26.95
CA ASP A 35 8.76 5.50 25.98
C ASP A 35 9.02 4.92 24.58
N LEU A 36 10.29 4.60 24.27
CA LEU A 36 10.66 3.98 23.00
C LEU A 36 9.85 2.70 22.72
N SER A 37 9.68 1.86 23.73
CA SER A 37 8.90 0.61 23.58
C SER A 37 7.42 0.87 23.23
N ALA A 38 6.84 1.94 23.79
CA ALA A 38 5.47 2.33 23.51
C ALA A 38 5.34 2.97 22.13
N LEU A 39 6.28 3.83 21.74
CA LEU A 39 6.33 4.47 20.42
C LEU A 39 6.49 3.45 19.30
N VAL A 40 7.37 2.45 19.48
CA VAL A 40 7.55 1.36 18.50
C VAL A 40 6.26 0.54 18.35
N ARG A 41 5.58 0.22 19.46
CA ARG A 41 4.28 -0.47 19.39
C ARG A 41 3.23 0.36 18.68
N ALA A 42 3.16 1.66 18.97
CA ALA A 42 2.26 2.58 18.27
C ALA A 42 2.54 2.59 16.77
N GLN A 43 3.82 2.67 16.36
CA GLN A 43 4.22 2.64 14.96
C GLN A 43 3.80 1.34 14.25
N VAL A 44 3.97 0.18 14.91
CA VAL A 44 3.54 -1.12 14.35
C VAL A 44 2.03 -1.16 14.18
N ASN A 45 1.26 -0.69 15.17
CA ASN A 45 -0.20 -0.67 15.11
C ASN A 45 -0.70 0.23 13.97
N ILE A 46 -0.13 1.43 13.83
CA ILE A 46 -0.48 2.37 12.75
C ILE A 46 -0.19 1.76 11.37
N ASN A 47 0.97 1.12 11.20
CA ASN A 47 1.32 0.47 9.93
C ASN A 47 0.37 -0.69 9.59
N ARG A 48 -0.03 -1.47 10.59
CA ARG A 48 -1.02 -2.55 10.41
C ARG A 48 -2.36 -1.99 9.93
N GLU A 49 -2.85 -0.95 10.58
CA GLU A 49 -4.13 -0.33 10.26
C GLU A 49 -4.13 0.30 8.85
N LEU A 50 -3.01 0.91 8.44
CA LEU A 50 -2.81 1.38 7.07
C LEU A 50 -2.82 0.24 6.06
N ALA A 51 -2.14 -0.88 6.35
CA ALA A 51 -2.13 -2.04 5.47
C ALA A 51 -3.53 -2.66 5.31
N GLU A 52 -4.30 -2.72 6.39
CA GLU A 52 -5.69 -3.18 6.37
C GLU A 52 -6.59 -2.26 5.52
N LEU A 53 -6.42 -0.94 5.63
CA LEU A 53 -7.12 0.04 4.79
C LEU A 53 -6.73 -0.08 3.31
N GLU A 54 -5.45 -0.29 3.01
CA GLU A 54 -4.96 -0.49 1.64
C GLU A 54 -5.49 -1.79 1.03
N ALA A 55 -5.54 -2.88 1.81
CA ALA A 55 -6.15 -4.14 1.38
C ALA A 55 -7.67 -4.01 1.15
N ALA A 56 -8.37 -3.28 2.03
CA ALA A 56 -9.79 -2.99 1.87
C ALA A 56 -10.09 -2.10 0.64
N ASN A 57 -9.18 -1.17 0.31
CA ASN A 57 -9.30 -0.36 -0.90
C ASN A 57 -8.95 -1.18 -2.15
N ALA A 58 -7.89 -1.98 -2.12
CA ALA A 58 -7.50 -2.84 -3.25
C ALA A 58 -8.56 -3.90 -3.60
N SER A 59 -9.25 -4.45 -2.60
CA SER A 59 -10.37 -5.38 -2.81
C SER A 59 -11.61 -4.69 -3.39
N LYS A 60 -11.82 -3.39 -3.13
CA LYS A 60 -12.88 -2.60 -3.77
C LYS A 60 -12.57 -2.23 -5.21
N THR A 61 -11.30 -2.05 -5.59
CA THR A 61 -10.93 -1.67 -6.96
C THR A 61 -10.94 -2.82 -7.95
N GLY A 62 -11.00 -4.09 -7.52
CA GLY A 62 -11.40 -5.22 -8.36
C GLY A 62 -10.71 -5.33 -9.73
N VAL A 63 -9.47 -4.86 -9.91
CA VAL A 63 -8.74 -5.01 -11.18
C VAL A 63 -7.87 -6.27 -11.13
N ALA A 64 -8.50 -7.42 -10.87
CA ALA A 64 -7.97 -8.66 -11.39
C ALA A 64 -8.52 -8.77 -12.81
N PRO A 65 -7.68 -8.73 -13.88
CA PRO A 65 -8.19 -9.01 -15.20
C PRO A 65 -8.83 -10.40 -15.16
N SER A 66 -10.08 -10.48 -15.60
CA SER A 66 -10.80 -11.74 -15.65
C SER A 66 -9.96 -12.76 -16.44
N LEU A 67 -10.07 -14.04 -16.09
CA LEU A 67 -9.38 -15.12 -16.81
C LEU A 67 -9.65 -15.04 -18.33
N ARG A 68 -10.80 -14.49 -18.73
CA ARG A 68 -11.18 -14.23 -20.11
C ARG A 68 -10.31 -13.15 -20.77
N GLU A 69 -10.09 -12.02 -20.10
CA GLU A 69 -9.20 -10.95 -20.59
C GLU A 69 -7.74 -11.42 -20.71
N LEU A 70 -7.28 -12.26 -19.77
CA LEU A 70 -5.95 -12.87 -19.84
C LEU A 70 -5.82 -13.84 -21.03
N GLN A 71 -6.86 -14.65 -21.30
CA GLN A 71 -6.89 -15.56 -22.45
C GLN A 71 -6.93 -14.80 -23.79
N ASP A 72 -7.71 -13.73 -23.88
CA ASP A 72 -7.82 -12.93 -25.11
C ASP A 72 -6.50 -12.19 -25.41
N ARG A 73 -5.80 -11.72 -24.37
CA ARG A 73 -4.45 -11.12 -24.50
C ARG A 73 -3.42 -12.15 -24.96
N ALA A 74 -3.48 -13.38 -24.45
CA ALA A 74 -2.59 -14.47 -24.86
C ALA A 74 -2.82 -14.89 -26.33
N LYS A 75 -4.09 -15.02 -26.76
CA LYS A 75 -4.44 -15.34 -28.15
C LYS A 75 -3.99 -14.26 -29.13
N ASN A 76 -4.14 -12.98 -28.77
CA ASN A 76 -3.68 -11.88 -29.61
C ASN A 76 -2.14 -11.78 -29.70
N ARG A 77 -1.41 -12.20 -28.65
CA ARG A 77 0.06 -12.27 -28.68
C ARG A 77 0.57 -13.43 -29.53
N ALA A 78 -0.14 -14.56 -29.54
CA ALA A 78 0.19 -15.72 -30.36
C ALA A 78 0.01 -15.45 -31.86
N LYS A 79 -1.03 -14.70 -32.26
CA LYS A 79 -1.26 -14.33 -33.67
C LYS A 79 -0.17 -13.41 -34.25
N LYS A 80 0.56 -12.66 -33.41
CA LYS A 80 1.61 -11.71 -33.87
C LYS A 80 2.98 -12.35 -34.12
N LYS A 81 3.22 -13.56 -33.62
CA LYS A 81 4.46 -14.31 -33.88
C LYS A 81 4.16 -15.41 -34.88
N GLY A 82 4.18 -15.06 -36.17
CA GLY A 82 4.19 -16.07 -37.24
C GLY A 82 5.37 -17.04 -37.07
N PRO A 83 5.26 -18.30 -37.55
CA PRO A 83 6.28 -19.30 -37.36
C PRO A 83 7.58 -18.84 -38.03
N ARG A 84 8.66 -18.72 -37.25
CA ARG A 84 10.02 -18.59 -37.79
C ARG A 84 10.41 -19.96 -38.31
N VAL A 85 10.28 -20.16 -39.62
CA VAL A 85 10.86 -21.30 -40.32
C VAL A 85 12.37 -21.22 -40.14
N LEU A 86 12.91 -22.12 -39.33
CA LEU A 86 14.34 -22.34 -39.19
C LEU A 86 14.77 -23.12 -40.44
N VAL A 87 15.40 -22.43 -41.39
CA VAL A 87 16.06 -23.08 -42.52
C VAL A 87 17.39 -23.60 -41.99
N LEU A 88 17.50 -24.93 -41.90
CA LEU A 88 18.74 -25.67 -41.65
C LEU A 88 19.55 -25.78 -42.94
#